data_AF-A0A1B6IRZ1-F1
#
_entry.id   AF-A0A1B6IRZ1-F1
#
_cell.length_a   1.000
_cell.length_b   1.000
_cell.length_c   1.000
_cell.angle_alpha   90.00
_cell.angle_beta   90.00
_cell.angle_gamma   90.00
#
_symmetry.space_group_name_H-M   'P 1'
#
loop_
_entity.id
_entity.type
_entity.pdbx_description
1 polymer ?
#
loop_
_entity_poly.entity_id
_entity_poly.type
_entity_poly.pdbx_seq_one_letter_code
_entity_poly.pdbx_strand_id
1 'polypeptide(L)'
;AVHHQTLQLEIGGWRKRYNVFLSATCDVPHIDNNPTAIFKKVHTTLSSSGISNNVYLLDENKFYFGPVYATEANKNRTNDVSTKFCFTNTSAVDVEISFEFLEEDNIFGDFPFGFTSKSQQIPPGKSKYLEVYACPQVIGKFEGTLVYSILNNPEPGFIQMTCIGVLCDFELIPKVVKFERVLLYRKECSLLNLINRSYKPLGWRLVGVPLLSEQVSVSQGSYKHCKLPTSMSTSTHNLLKLPPTLSRSRYFNCVLWV
;
A
#
# COMPACT_ATOMS: atom_id res chain seq x y z
N ALA A 1 -26.89 -19.17 -21.04
CA ALA A 1 -27.78 -19.54 -22.17
C ALA A 1 -28.72 -18.38 -22.49
N VAL A 2 -28.91 -18.06 -23.77
CA VAL A 2 -29.92 -17.10 -24.23
C VAL A 2 -31.05 -17.90 -24.87
N HIS A 3 -32.28 -17.63 -24.46
CA HIS A 3 -33.47 -18.29 -24.98
C HIS A 3 -34.39 -17.26 -25.64
N HIS A 4 -34.82 -17.56 -26.86
CA HIS A 4 -35.75 -16.74 -27.62
C HIS A 4 -37.03 -17.55 -27.88
N GLN A 5 -38.17 -16.97 -27.56
CA GLN A 5 -39.47 -17.58 -27.81
C GLN A 5 -40.45 -16.54 -28.34
N THR A 6 -41.42 -16.96 -29.15
CA THR A 6 -42.48 -16.07 -29.63
C THR A 6 -43.82 -16.58 -29.11
N LEU A 7 -44.54 -15.73 -28.40
CA LEU A 7 -45.94 -15.97 -28.01
C LEU A 7 -46.87 -15.25 -28.99
N GLN A 8 -48.10 -15.73 -29.12
CA GLN A 8 -49.15 -15.03 -29.85
C GLN A 8 -50.29 -14.64 -28.91
N LEU A 9 -50.58 -13.35 -28.86
CA LEU A 9 -51.72 -12.79 -28.13
C LEU A 9 -52.89 -12.62 -29.09
N GLU A 10 -54.06 -13.17 -28.73
CA GLU A 10 -55.34 -12.94 -29.40
C GLU A 10 -56.32 -12.31 -28.41
N ILE A 11 -57.02 -11.26 -28.83
CA ILE A 11 -58.01 -10.58 -28.00
C ILE A 11 -59.36 -11.26 -28.23
N GLY A 12 -60.06 -11.61 -27.14
CA GLY A 12 -61.33 -12.32 -27.19
C GLY A 12 -62.33 -11.69 -28.17
N GLY A 13 -62.77 -12.48 -29.15
CA GLY A 13 -63.72 -12.06 -30.18
C GLY A 13 -63.11 -11.46 -31.45
N TRP A 14 -61.77 -11.33 -31.55
CA TRP A 14 -61.07 -10.73 -32.70
C TRP A 14 -60.03 -11.70 -33.28
N ARG A 15 -60.07 -11.99 -34.60
CA ARG A 15 -59.16 -12.95 -35.27
C ARG A 15 -57.71 -12.47 -35.48
N LYS A 16 -57.36 -11.28 -34.98
CA LYS A 16 -56.03 -10.68 -35.19
C LYS A 16 -55.09 -11.15 -34.09
N ARG A 17 -53.93 -11.69 -34.50
CA ARG A 17 -52.88 -12.17 -33.59
C ARG A 17 -51.72 -11.18 -33.54
N TYR A 18 -51.18 -10.98 -32.35
CA TYR A 18 -50.00 -10.14 -32.11
C TYR A 18 -48.86 -11.02 -31.62
N ASN A 19 -47.71 -10.99 -32.31
CA ASN A 19 -46.52 -11.68 -31.85
C ASN A 19 -45.90 -10.90 -30.68
N VAL A 20 -45.63 -11.60 -29.58
CA VAL A 20 -44.85 -11.10 -28.45
C VAL A 20 -43.54 -11.88 -28.44
N PHE A 21 -42.45 -11.18 -28.74
CA PHE A 21 -41.11 -11.77 -28.73
C PHE A 21 -40.56 -11.74 -27.31
N LEU A 22 -40.26 -12.91 -26.78
CA LEU A 22 -39.61 -13.11 -25.49
C LEU A 22 -38.13 -13.40 -25.71
N SER A 23 -37.30 -12.76 -24.90
CA SER A 23 -35.88 -13.06 -24.80
C SER A 23 -35.52 -13.17 -23.33
N ALA A 24 -34.87 -14.26 -22.94
CA ALA A 24 -34.40 -14.49 -21.59
C ALA A 24 -32.92 -14.90 -21.61
N THR A 25 -32.16 -14.41 -20.65
CA THR A 25 -30.77 -14.80 -20.45
C THR A 25 -30.66 -15.47 -19.09
N CYS A 26 -30.07 -16.66 -19.05
CA CYS A 26 -29.79 -17.40 -17.83
C CYS A 26 -28.28 -17.63 -17.75
N ASP A 27 -27.67 -17.25 -16.64
CA ASP A 27 -26.24 -17.45 -16.39
C ASP A 27 -26.03 -17.62 -14.89
N VAL A 28 -24.96 -18.32 -14.51
CA VAL A 28 -24.52 -18.39 -13.12
C VAL A 28 -23.65 -17.16 -12.87
N PRO A 29 -23.96 -16.31 -11.87
CA PRO A 29 -23.19 -15.09 -11.62
C PRO A 29 -21.75 -15.44 -11.25
N HIS A 30 -20.78 -14.91 -11.99
CA HIS A 30 -19.36 -15.19 -11.81
C HIS A 30 -18.49 -14.01 -12.22
N ILE A 31 -17.23 -14.05 -11.81
CA ILE A 31 -16.23 -13.01 -12.09
C ILE A 31 -15.01 -13.60 -12.81
N ASP A 32 -14.17 -12.71 -13.35
CA ASP A 32 -12.84 -13.08 -13.80
C ASP A 32 -11.91 -13.37 -12.60
N ASN A 33 -11.57 -14.65 -12.43
CA ASN A 33 -10.69 -15.13 -11.36
C ASN A 33 -9.20 -15.11 -11.75
N ASN A 34 -8.84 -14.59 -12.93
CA ASN A 34 -7.44 -14.50 -13.33
C ASN A 34 -6.67 -13.53 -12.42
N PRO A 35 -5.54 -13.93 -11.80
CA PRO A 35 -4.75 -13.04 -10.96
C PRO A 35 -4.34 -11.72 -11.64
N THR A 36 -4.09 -11.75 -12.95
CA THR A 36 -3.73 -10.54 -13.72
C THR A 36 -4.90 -9.57 -13.93
N ALA A 37 -6.15 -10.07 -13.83
CA ALA A 37 -7.34 -9.23 -13.83
C ALA A 37 -7.61 -8.63 -12.44
N ILE A 38 -7.35 -9.39 -11.38
CA ILE A 38 -7.63 -8.97 -9.99
C ILE A 38 -6.55 -8.04 -9.45
N PHE A 39 -5.27 -8.36 -9.66
CA PHE A 39 -4.15 -7.68 -9.03
C PHE A 39 -3.39 -6.80 -10.01
N LYS A 40 -3.09 -5.58 -9.59
CA LYS A 40 -2.33 -4.61 -10.40
C LYS A 40 -0.92 -5.09 -10.77
N LYS A 41 -0.28 -5.88 -9.89
CA LYS A 41 1.10 -6.35 -10.06
C LYS A 41 1.15 -7.84 -9.78
N VAL A 42 1.55 -8.61 -10.78
CA VAL A 42 1.67 -10.06 -10.72
C VAL A 42 3.09 -10.46 -11.12
N HIS A 43 3.73 -11.31 -10.33
CA HIS A 43 5.03 -11.89 -10.62
C HIS A 43 5.00 -13.40 -10.47
N THR A 44 5.88 -14.09 -11.19
CA THR A 44 6.01 -15.55 -11.06
C THR A 44 6.62 -15.93 -9.73
N THR A 45 7.71 -15.27 -9.33
CA THR A 45 8.44 -15.48 -8.07
C THR A 45 8.90 -14.12 -7.52
N LEU A 46 9.28 -14.05 -6.24
CA LEU A 46 9.98 -12.89 -5.69
C LEU A 46 11.36 -12.74 -6.37
N SER A 47 11.61 -11.59 -7.00
CA SER A 47 12.91 -11.28 -7.59
C SER A 47 13.98 -11.19 -6.50
N SER A 48 15.18 -11.72 -6.76
CA SER A 48 16.36 -11.68 -5.89
C SER A 48 16.83 -10.26 -5.52
N SER A 49 16.35 -9.22 -6.21
CA SER A 49 16.70 -7.81 -6.03
C SER A 49 15.93 -7.07 -4.92
N GLY A 50 15.07 -7.76 -4.16
CA GLY A 50 14.59 -7.26 -2.86
C GLY A 50 13.34 -6.37 -2.92
N ILE A 51 12.38 -6.72 -2.06
CA ILE A 51 11.27 -5.91 -1.57
C ILE A 51 10.29 -5.43 -2.67
N SER A 52 9.42 -6.33 -3.11
CA SER A 52 8.19 -5.96 -3.83
C SER A 52 7.04 -5.76 -2.86
N ASN A 53 6.47 -4.55 -2.86
CA ASN A 53 5.21 -4.26 -2.16
C ASN A 53 4.04 -4.44 -3.11
N ASN A 54 2.89 -4.85 -2.58
CA ASN A 54 1.62 -5.01 -3.29
C ASN A 54 1.76 -5.83 -4.58
N VAL A 55 2.21 -7.08 -4.45
CA VAL A 55 2.40 -8.01 -5.57
C VAL A 55 1.67 -9.31 -5.31
N TYR A 56 1.07 -9.89 -6.33
CA TYR A 56 0.63 -11.28 -6.30
C TYR A 56 1.69 -12.21 -6.88
N LEU A 57 1.99 -13.30 -6.19
CA LEU A 57 2.96 -14.31 -6.60
C LEU A 57 2.25 -15.57 -7.09
N LEU A 58 2.53 -15.97 -8.33
CA LEU A 58 1.86 -17.11 -8.98
C LEU A 58 2.32 -18.46 -8.43
N ASP A 59 3.60 -18.60 -8.09
CA ASP A 59 4.20 -19.80 -7.51
C ASP A 59 3.62 -20.13 -6.13
N GLU A 60 3.35 -19.10 -5.34
CA GLU A 60 2.81 -19.24 -3.99
C GLU A 60 1.29 -19.11 -3.90
N ASN A 61 0.62 -18.67 -4.98
CA ASN A 61 -0.82 -18.39 -5.00
C ASN A 61 -1.24 -17.38 -3.90
N LYS A 62 -0.38 -16.39 -3.61
CA LYS A 62 -0.50 -15.46 -2.47
C LYS A 62 -0.29 -14.01 -2.87
N PHE A 63 -1.06 -13.12 -2.26
CA PHE A 63 -0.87 -11.68 -2.34
C PHE A 63 0.08 -11.17 -1.23
N TYR A 64 1.15 -10.51 -1.61
CA TYR A 64 2.16 -9.95 -0.74
C TYR A 64 2.03 -8.43 -0.64
N PHE A 65 1.65 -7.94 0.54
CA PHE A 65 1.74 -6.51 0.87
C PHE A 65 3.20 -6.05 0.98
N GLY A 66 4.09 -6.97 1.38
CA GLY A 66 5.49 -6.69 1.69
C GLY A 66 5.69 -6.22 3.13
N PRO A 67 6.85 -5.63 3.47
CA PRO A 67 7.09 -5.03 4.78
C PRO A 67 6.11 -3.87 5.04
N VAL A 68 5.59 -3.76 6.25
CA VAL A 68 4.70 -2.69 6.72
C VAL A 68 5.18 -2.25 8.09
N TYR A 69 5.24 -0.94 8.37
CA TYR A 69 5.67 -0.49 9.68
C TYR A 69 4.66 -0.91 10.74
N ALA A 70 5.15 -1.62 11.76
CA ALA A 70 4.35 -1.96 12.92
C ALA A 70 4.11 -0.69 13.74
N THR A 71 2.83 -0.33 13.94
CA THR A 71 2.45 0.86 14.72
C THR A 71 1.41 0.50 15.76
N GLU A 72 1.51 1.10 16.95
CA GLU A 72 0.49 0.96 17.98
C GLU A 72 -0.91 1.31 17.45
N ALA A 73 -1.91 0.57 17.92
CA ALA A 73 -3.32 0.79 17.58
C ALA A 73 -3.73 2.26 17.76
N ASN A 74 -4.58 2.77 16.86
CA ASN A 74 -5.19 4.12 16.92
C ASN A 74 -4.25 5.32 16.70
N LYS A 75 -2.96 5.11 16.40
CA LYS A 75 -2.09 6.18 15.90
C LYS A 75 -2.20 6.24 14.38
N ASN A 76 -2.57 7.42 13.85
CA ASN A 76 -2.59 7.82 12.43
C ASN A 76 -2.17 6.71 11.44
N ARG A 77 -3.17 6.09 10.77
CA ARG A 77 -3.07 5.08 9.67
C ARG A 77 -2.21 5.48 8.45
N THR A 78 -1.41 6.53 8.59
CA THR A 78 -0.46 7.09 7.63
C THR A 78 0.62 6.10 7.16
N ASN A 79 0.88 5.03 7.92
CA ASN A 79 1.86 3.99 7.58
C ASN A 79 1.23 2.72 7.01
N ASP A 80 -0.09 2.65 6.96
CA ASP A 80 -0.83 1.51 6.40
C ASP A 80 -0.48 1.37 4.93
N VAL A 81 -0.38 0.12 4.48
CA VAL A 81 -0.24 -0.15 3.05
C VAL A 81 -1.59 -0.58 2.53
N SER A 82 -2.18 0.22 1.64
CA SER A 82 -3.39 -0.15 0.91
C SER A 82 -3.12 -0.48 -0.56
N THR A 83 -4.02 -1.25 -1.14
CA THR A 83 -4.07 -1.57 -2.56
C THR A 83 -5.52 -1.82 -2.97
N LYS A 84 -5.76 -1.97 -4.27
CA LYS A 84 -7.09 -2.25 -4.82
C LYS A 84 -7.09 -3.59 -5.54
N PHE A 85 -8.06 -4.44 -5.21
CA PHE A 85 -8.37 -5.66 -5.96
C PHE A 85 -9.53 -5.37 -6.92
N CYS A 86 -9.39 -5.77 -8.17
CA CYS A 86 -10.37 -5.53 -9.21
C CYS A 86 -11.25 -6.78 -9.41
N PHE A 87 -12.55 -6.63 -9.21
CA PHE A 87 -13.54 -7.68 -9.45
C PHE A 87 -14.33 -7.33 -10.70
N THR A 88 -14.19 -8.14 -11.75
CA THR A 88 -14.85 -7.91 -13.05
C THR A 88 -15.93 -8.96 -13.28
N ASN A 89 -17.17 -8.52 -13.48
CA ASN A 89 -18.27 -9.42 -13.81
C ASN A 89 -18.20 -9.81 -15.29
N THR A 90 -17.91 -11.08 -15.55
CA THR A 90 -17.88 -11.67 -16.90
C THR A 90 -19.15 -12.44 -17.25
N SER A 91 -20.08 -12.57 -16.30
CA SER A 91 -21.38 -13.20 -16.50
C SER A 91 -22.37 -12.26 -17.20
N ALA A 92 -23.44 -12.84 -17.74
CA ALA A 92 -24.51 -12.11 -18.41
C ALA A 92 -25.59 -11.57 -17.46
N VAL A 93 -25.43 -11.76 -16.14
CA VAL A 93 -26.35 -11.32 -15.08
C VAL A 93 -25.64 -10.44 -14.06
N ASP A 94 -26.38 -9.67 -13.27
CA ASP A 94 -25.78 -8.86 -12.19
C ASP A 94 -25.13 -9.77 -11.13
N VAL A 95 -23.93 -9.38 -10.68
CA VAL A 95 -23.20 -10.06 -9.61
C VAL A 95 -23.37 -9.29 -8.31
N GLU A 96 -23.85 -9.94 -7.27
CA GLU A 96 -23.75 -9.46 -5.90
C GLU A 96 -22.67 -10.23 -5.17
N ILE A 97 -21.56 -9.56 -4.86
CA ILE A 97 -20.38 -10.13 -4.21
C ILE A 97 -20.28 -9.64 -2.77
N SER A 98 -20.01 -10.53 -1.83
CA SER A 98 -19.71 -10.22 -0.43
C SER A 98 -18.29 -10.64 -0.06
N PHE A 99 -17.72 -9.96 0.93
CA PHE A 99 -16.33 -10.11 1.36
C PHE A 99 -16.26 -10.36 2.85
N GLU A 100 -15.44 -11.32 3.25
CA GLU A 100 -15.21 -11.68 4.64
C GLU A 100 -13.78 -12.24 4.81
N PHE A 101 -13.19 -12.07 5.99
CA PHE A 101 -11.97 -12.77 6.32
C PHE A 101 -12.30 -14.13 6.93
N LEU A 102 -11.62 -15.17 6.47
CA LEU A 102 -11.71 -16.47 7.13
C LEU A 102 -11.21 -16.31 8.57
N GLU A 103 -12.06 -16.65 9.55
CA GLU A 103 -11.68 -16.67 10.96
C GLU A 103 -10.62 -17.75 11.17
N GLU A 104 -9.36 -17.35 11.16
CA GLU A 104 -8.28 -18.13 11.77
C GLU A 104 -8.26 -17.77 13.25
N ASP A 105 -8.09 -18.76 14.14
CA ASP A 105 -8.07 -18.66 15.61
C ASP A 105 -7.05 -17.60 16.10
N ASN A 106 -7.36 -16.32 15.94
CA ASN A 106 -6.55 -15.20 16.37
C ASN A 106 -6.88 -14.92 17.84
N ILE A 107 -6.40 -15.81 18.69
CA ILE A 107 -6.52 -15.77 20.15
C ILE A 107 -6.06 -14.41 20.74
N PHE A 108 -5.23 -13.67 20.01
CA PHE A 108 -4.61 -12.41 20.46
C PHE A 108 -5.20 -11.13 19.82
N GLY A 109 -6.16 -11.22 18.90
CA GLY A 109 -6.78 -10.03 18.29
C GLY A 109 -5.86 -9.21 17.36
N ASP A 110 -4.70 -9.75 17.00
CA ASP A 110 -3.65 -9.08 16.22
C ASP A 110 -3.81 -9.23 14.70
N PHE A 111 -5.04 -9.36 14.19
CA PHE A 111 -5.28 -9.53 12.76
C PHE A 111 -5.02 -8.23 11.99
N PRO A 112 -4.01 -8.16 11.09
CA PRO A 112 -3.52 -6.90 10.57
C PRO A 112 -4.20 -6.48 9.27
N PHE A 113 -5.20 -7.21 8.77
CA PHE A 113 -5.80 -6.95 7.46
C PHE A 113 -7.19 -6.32 7.58
N GLY A 114 -7.54 -5.52 6.59
CA GLY A 114 -8.86 -4.89 6.50
C GLY A 114 -9.25 -4.54 5.07
N PHE A 115 -10.53 -4.20 4.87
CA PHE A 115 -11.07 -3.76 3.59
C PHE A 115 -12.20 -2.74 3.76
N THR A 116 -12.54 -2.00 2.71
CA THR A 116 -13.42 -0.83 2.80
C THR A 116 -14.92 -1.12 2.68
N SER A 117 -15.34 -2.20 2.02
CA SER A 117 -16.76 -2.54 1.80
C SER A 117 -17.05 -4.02 1.95
N LYS A 118 -18.13 -4.40 2.66
CA LYS A 118 -18.55 -5.80 2.88
C LYS A 118 -19.27 -6.45 1.70
N SER A 119 -19.91 -5.67 0.84
CA SER A 119 -20.56 -6.18 -0.36
C SER A 119 -20.60 -5.15 -1.48
N GLN A 120 -20.74 -5.62 -2.71
CA GLN A 120 -20.82 -4.80 -3.92
C GLN A 120 -21.72 -5.46 -4.98
N GLN A 121 -22.45 -4.65 -5.73
CA GLN A 121 -23.16 -5.10 -6.94
C GLN A 121 -22.39 -4.70 -8.20
N ILE A 122 -22.16 -5.63 -9.13
CA ILE A 122 -21.35 -5.43 -10.33
C ILE A 122 -22.19 -5.83 -11.55
N PRO A 123 -22.60 -4.86 -12.40
CA PRO A 123 -23.33 -5.17 -13.62
C PRO A 123 -22.50 -5.98 -14.64
N PRO A 124 -23.13 -6.70 -15.58
CA PRO A 124 -22.45 -7.43 -16.64
C PRO A 124 -21.40 -6.58 -17.38
N GLY A 125 -20.20 -7.13 -17.53
CA GLY A 125 -19.08 -6.48 -18.22
C GLY A 125 -18.50 -5.26 -17.52
N LYS A 126 -18.87 -5.01 -16.25
CA LYS A 126 -18.30 -3.93 -15.43
C LYS A 126 -17.34 -4.48 -14.38
N SER A 127 -16.51 -3.59 -13.85
CA SER A 127 -15.57 -3.88 -12.78
C SER A 127 -15.81 -2.95 -11.58
N LYS A 128 -15.59 -3.48 -10.38
CA LYS A 128 -15.50 -2.68 -9.15
C LYS A 128 -14.20 -3.00 -8.42
N TYR A 129 -13.76 -2.06 -7.60
CA TYR A 129 -12.54 -2.18 -6.82
C TYR A 129 -12.88 -2.34 -5.34
N LEU A 130 -12.25 -3.32 -4.70
CA LEU A 130 -12.19 -3.43 -3.24
C LEU A 130 -10.85 -2.86 -2.78
N GLU A 131 -10.88 -1.85 -1.92
CA GLU A 131 -9.66 -1.39 -1.26
C GLU A 131 -9.38 -2.27 -0.04
N VAL A 132 -8.19 -2.85 -0.02
CA VAL A 132 -7.69 -3.72 1.04
C VAL A 132 -6.42 -3.12 1.62
N TYR A 133 -6.18 -3.33 2.91
CA TYR A 133 -5.05 -2.75 3.61
C TYR A 133 -4.43 -3.70 4.64
N ALA A 134 -3.16 -3.45 4.96
CA ALA A 134 -2.42 -4.09 6.02
C ALA A 134 -1.90 -3.06 7.03
N CYS A 135 -2.14 -3.30 8.33
CA CYS A 135 -1.78 -2.47 9.47
C CYS A 135 -1.33 -3.33 10.67
N PRO A 136 -0.16 -4.00 10.60
CA PRO A 136 0.35 -4.79 11.71
C PRO A 136 0.65 -3.90 12.93
N GLN A 137 0.33 -4.40 14.13
CA GLN A 137 0.62 -3.70 15.38
C GLN A 137 1.93 -4.15 16.02
N VAL A 138 2.34 -5.38 15.72
CA VAL A 138 3.58 -6.00 16.20
C VAL A 138 4.47 -6.44 15.04
N ILE A 139 5.74 -6.71 15.36
CA ILE A 139 6.72 -7.23 14.40
C ILE A 139 6.40 -8.70 14.15
N GLY A 140 6.47 -9.13 12.90
CA GLY A 140 6.25 -10.54 12.56
C GLY A 140 5.69 -10.72 11.17
N LYS A 141 5.61 -11.98 10.72
CA LYS A 141 4.90 -12.35 9.51
C LYS A 141 3.45 -12.63 9.88
N PHE A 142 2.53 -12.11 9.08
CA PHE A 142 1.11 -12.38 9.21
C PHE A 142 0.58 -12.96 7.92
N GLU A 143 -0.37 -13.88 8.05
CA GLU A 143 -1.12 -14.47 6.94
C GLU A 143 -2.62 -14.28 7.23
N GLY A 144 -3.42 -14.27 6.17
CA GLY A 144 -4.86 -14.17 6.28
C GLY A 144 -5.52 -14.45 4.94
N THR A 145 -6.75 -14.94 4.98
CA THR A 145 -7.49 -15.32 3.78
C THR A 145 -8.72 -14.45 3.61
N LEU A 146 -8.77 -13.66 2.54
CA LEU A 146 -9.98 -12.95 2.12
C LEU A 146 -10.84 -13.90 1.29
N VAL A 147 -12.04 -14.16 1.79
CA VAL A 147 -13.08 -14.94 1.10
C VAL A 147 -14.01 -13.98 0.39
N TYR A 148 -14.37 -14.29 -0.85
CA TYR A 148 -15.46 -13.62 -1.54
C TYR A 148 -16.50 -14.63 -2.02
N SER A 149 -17.76 -14.30 -1.75
CA SER A 149 -18.90 -15.14 -2.10
C SER A 149 -19.81 -14.38 -3.05
N ILE A 150 -20.31 -15.06 -4.08
CA ILE A 150 -21.23 -14.48 -5.05
C ILE A 150 -22.61 -15.08 -4.81
N LEU A 151 -23.62 -14.23 -4.64
CA LEU A 151 -25.00 -14.68 -4.44
C LEU A 151 -25.44 -15.58 -5.61
N ASN A 152 -26.09 -16.71 -5.31
CA ASN A 152 -26.50 -17.73 -6.29
C ASN A 152 -25.35 -18.38 -7.08
N ASN A 153 -24.12 -18.31 -6.57
CA ASN A 153 -23.00 -19.11 -7.04
C ASN A 153 -22.49 -19.97 -5.86
N PRO A 154 -22.49 -21.31 -5.99
CA PRO A 154 -22.05 -22.20 -4.91
C PRO A 154 -20.52 -22.20 -4.70
N GLU A 155 -19.73 -21.61 -5.59
CA GLU A 155 -18.28 -21.64 -5.55
C GLU A 155 -17.72 -20.32 -4.96
N PRO A 156 -17.27 -20.30 -3.67
CA PRO A 156 -16.58 -19.15 -3.11
C PRO A 156 -15.15 -19.06 -3.65
N GLY A 157 -14.62 -17.84 -3.72
CA GLY A 157 -13.23 -17.60 -4.05
C GLY A 157 -12.40 -17.18 -2.84
N PHE A 158 -11.09 -17.44 -2.93
CA PHE A 158 -10.15 -17.25 -1.83
C PHE A 158 -8.92 -16.49 -2.32
N ILE A 159 -8.54 -15.44 -1.58
CA ILE A 159 -7.31 -14.69 -1.80
C ILE A 159 -6.49 -14.77 -0.52
N GLN A 160 -5.45 -15.61 -0.54
CA GLN A 160 -4.47 -15.66 0.53
C GLN A 160 -3.58 -14.42 0.48
N MET A 161 -3.33 -13.81 1.63
CA MET A 161 -2.56 -12.58 1.75
C MET A 161 -1.51 -12.71 2.85
N THR A 162 -0.41 -11.97 2.71
CA THR A 162 0.61 -11.88 3.74
C THR A 162 1.24 -10.50 3.82
N CYS A 163 1.65 -10.12 5.03
CA CYS A 163 2.45 -8.93 5.30
C CYS A 163 3.52 -9.24 6.35
N ILE A 164 4.54 -8.37 6.42
CA ILE A 164 5.59 -8.46 7.43
C ILE A 164 5.62 -7.15 8.22
N GLY A 165 5.23 -7.19 9.49
CA GLY A 165 5.40 -6.08 10.43
C GLY A 165 6.88 -5.82 10.70
N VAL A 166 7.35 -4.59 10.49
CA VAL A 166 8.75 -4.17 10.69
C VAL A 166 8.84 -2.89 11.52
N LEU A 167 9.96 -2.69 12.22
CA LEU A 167 10.21 -1.41 12.90
C LEU A 167 10.78 -0.35 11.95
N CYS A 168 10.54 0.90 12.30
CA CYS A 168 11.35 2.01 11.82
C CYS A 168 12.70 1.97 12.52
N ASP A 169 13.76 1.69 11.76
CA ASP A 169 15.15 1.69 12.21
C ASP A 169 15.99 2.68 11.42
N PHE A 170 16.75 3.50 12.13
CA PHE A 170 17.71 4.44 11.58
C PHE A 170 18.85 4.68 12.57
N GLU A 171 19.98 5.12 12.05
CA GLU A 171 21.16 5.40 12.85
C GLU A 171 21.65 6.83 12.59
N LEU A 172 22.01 7.52 13.67
CA LEU A 172 22.57 8.88 13.64
C LEU A 172 24.01 8.85 14.16
N ILE A 173 24.97 9.27 13.34
CA ILE A 173 26.40 9.25 13.67
C ILE A 173 27.07 10.60 13.36
N PRO A 174 27.66 11.32 14.33
CA PRO A 174 27.69 11.01 15.76
C PRO A 174 26.37 11.40 16.46
N LYS A 175 26.03 10.75 17.58
CA LYS A 175 24.85 11.13 18.39
C LYS A 175 25.03 12.46 19.13
N VAL A 176 26.27 12.86 19.37
CA VAL A 176 26.63 14.11 20.03
C VAL A 176 27.65 14.83 19.17
N VAL A 177 27.34 16.07 18.80
CA VAL A 177 28.28 16.99 18.13
C VAL A 177 28.87 17.90 19.20
N LYS A 178 30.17 17.77 19.45
CA LYS A 178 30.90 18.66 20.36
C LYS A 178 31.91 19.46 19.55
N PHE A 179 31.76 20.76 19.58
CA PHE A 179 32.81 21.67 19.16
C PHE A 179 33.65 21.96 20.40
N GLU A 180 34.92 21.56 20.39
CA GLU A 180 35.86 21.83 21.48
C GLU A 180 36.20 23.33 21.54
N ARG A 181 37.33 23.71 22.13
CA ARG A 181 37.79 25.11 22.14
C ARG A 181 38.03 25.60 20.70
N VAL A 182 37.05 26.33 20.16
CA VAL A 182 37.14 26.97 18.85
C VAL A 182 37.79 28.34 19.00
N LEU A 183 38.77 28.63 18.15
CA LEU A 183 39.42 29.93 18.12
C LEU A 183 38.48 30.98 17.54
N LEU A 184 38.50 32.19 18.12
CA LEU A 184 37.75 33.34 17.61
C LEU A 184 38.04 33.56 16.12
N TYR A 185 37.00 33.90 15.35
CA TYR A 185 37.07 34.16 13.90
C TYR A 185 37.39 32.93 13.04
N ARG A 186 37.30 31.71 13.58
CA ARG A 186 37.39 30.46 12.81
C ARG A 186 36.03 29.77 12.73
N LYS A 187 35.87 28.98 11.67
CA LYS A 187 34.71 28.10 11.48
C LYS A 187 35.12 26.67 11.71
N GLU A 188 34.35 25.97 12.52
CA GLU A 188 34.50 24.53 12.71
C GLU A 188 33.28 23.80 12.14
N CYS A 189 33.53 22.69 11.45
CA CYS A 189 32.48 21.90 10.81
C CYS A 189 32.48 20.49 11.37
N SER A 190 31.30 20.00 11.76
CA SER A 190 31.09 18.60 12.12
C SER A 190 30.05 17.97 11.21
N LEU A 191 30.32 16.74 10.80
CA LEU A 191 29.45 16.01 9.91
C LEU A 191 28.52 15.07 10.68
N LEU A 192 27.24 15.09 10.33
CA LEU A 192 26.21 14.23 10.91
C LEU A 192 25.67 13.29 9.81
N ASN A 193 25.78 11.99 10.03
CA ASN A 193 25.30 10.94 9.15
C ASN A 193 23.96 10.42 9.64
N LEU A 194 22.97 10.36 8.75
CA LEU A 194 21.71 9.68 8.98
C LEU A 194 21.62 8.47 8.03
N ILE A 195 21.59 7.28 8.60
CA ILE A 195 21.59 6.01 7.88
C ILE A 195 20.23 5.34 8.08
N ASN A 196 19.50 5.09 6.99
CA ASN A 196 18.22 4.38 7.05
C ASN A 196 18.45 2.87 7.08
N ARG A 197 18.17 2.24 8.22
CA ARG A 197 18.26 0.78 8.39
C ARG A 197 16.92 0.08 8.14
N SER A 198 15.87 0.83 7.83
CA SER A 198 14.53 0.31 7.56
C SER A 198 14.39 -0.27 6.15
N TYR A 199 13.42 -1.16 5.98
CA TYR A 199 13.01 -1.73 4.69
C TYR A 199 12.34 -0.73 3.73
N LYS A 200 11.90 0.43 4.23
CA LYS A 200 11.24 1.47 3.44
C LYS A 200 11.96 2.81 3.54
N PRO A 201 11.77 3.71 2.56
CA PRO A 201 12.27 5.07 2.65
C PRO A 201 11.70 5.80 3.87
N LEU A 202 12.56 6.48 4.63
CA LEU A 202 12.17 7.27 5.79
C LEU A 202 11.97 8.74 5.42
N GLY A 203 10.85 9.30 5.87
CA GLY A 203 10.63 10.74 5.89
C GLY A 203 11.22 11.37 7.15
N TRP A 204 12.06 12.40 7.01
CA TRP A 204 12.68 13.05 8.17
C TRP A 204 12.78 14.56 7.99
N ARG A 205 12.92 15.28 9.12
CA ARG A 205 13.10 16.73 9.19
C ARG A 205 13.83 17.08 10.48
N LEU A 206 14.73 18.06 10.43
CA LEU A 206 15.32 18.65 11.64
C LEU A 206 14.33 19.63 12.28
N VAL A 207 14.07 19.45 13.57
CA VAL A 207 13.21 20.32 14.38
C VAL A 207 14.09 21.17 15.29
N GLY A 208 13.68 22.40 15.60
CA GLY A 208 14.43 23.28 16.50
C GLY A 208 15.58 24.07 15.85
N VAL A 209 15.75 24.01 14.52
CA VAL A 209 16.72 24.84 13.78
C VAL A 209 16.57 26.35 14.08
N PRO A 210 15.35 26.92 14.20
CA PRO A 210 15.19 28.34 14.57
C PRO A 210 15.61 28.69 16.00
N LEU A 211 15.84 27.69 16.86
CA LEU A 211 16.26 27.88 18.27
C LEU A 211 17.78 27.86 18.43
N LEU A 212 18.54 27.69 17.33
CA LEU A 212 19.99 27.73 17.36
C LEU A 212 20.48 29.15 17.63
N SER A 213 21.63 29.28 18.29
CA SER A 213 22.29 30.58 18.44
C SER A 213 22.75 31.11 17.08
N GLU A 214 22.93 32.42 16.96
CA GLU A 214 23.44 33.06 15.72
C GLU A 214 24.82 32.53 15.30
N GLN A 215 25.53 31.95 16.27
CA GLN A 215 26.83 31.30 16.12
C GLN A 215 26.74 29.90 15.48
N VAL A 216 25.58 29.24 15.45
CA VAL A 216 25.44 27.88 14.91
C VAL A 216 24.61 27.91 13.64
N SER A 217 25.10 27.25 12.59
CA SER A 217 24.37 27.07 11.33
C SER A 217 24.36 25.61 10.89
N VAL A 218 23.29 25.20 10.20
CA VAL A 218 23.13 23.84 9.68
C VAL A 218 22.91 23.91 8.18
N SER A 219 23.64 23.09 7.43
CA SER A 219 23.54 23.01 5.97
C SER A 219 23.43 21.55 5.51
N GLN A 220 22.67 21.33 4.44
CA GLN A 220 22.49 20.01 3.83
C GLN A 220 23.31 19.92 2.53
N GLY A 221 24.03 18.80 2.31
CA GLY A 221 24.86 18.64 1.11
C GLY A 221 25.20 17.19 0.78
N SER A 222 25.54 16.92 -0.48
CA SER A 222 26.13 15.63 -0.89
C SER A 222 27.65 15.73 -0.79
N TYR A 223 28.29 14.67 -0.29
CA TYR A 223 29.71 14.65 0.08
C TYR A 223 30.62 15.02 -1.11
N LYS A 224 31.17 16.25 -1.14
CA LYS A 224 32.38 16.62 -1.91
C LYS A 224 33.10 17.78 -1.23
N HIS A 225 33.89 17.47 -0.21
CA HIS A 225 34.67 18.41 0.60
C HIS A 225 33.85 19.49 1.31
N CYS A 226 34.31 19.93 2.48
CA CYS A 226 33.85 21.18 3.10
C CYS A 226 34.28 22.36 2.21
N LYS A 227 33.66 22.55 1.05
CA LYS A 227 33.74 23.80 0.31
C LYS A 227 32.64 24.72 0.82
N LEU A 228 33.08 25.88 1.28
CA LEU A 228 32.28 27.00 1.78
C LEU A 228 31.00 27.20 0.94
N PRO A 229 29.80 27.25 1.56
CA PRO A 229 28.65 27.85 0.91
C PRO A 229 28.85 29.36 0.92
N THR A 230 28.95 29.98 -0.26
CA THR A 230 28.97 31.43 -0.43
C THR A 230 27.57 32.07 -0.31
N SER A 231 26.55 31.31 0.11
CA SER A 231 25.23 31.85 0.40
C SER A 231 24.50 30.93 1.35
N MET A 232 24.04 31.49 2.47
CA MET A 232 23.10 30.81 3.37
C MET A 232 21.83 30.49 2.60
N SER A 233 21.54 29.20 2.39
CA SER A 233 20.21 28.74 2.01
C SER A 233 19.62 27.94 3.17
N THR A 234 18.90 28.64 4.04
CA THR A 234 18.00 28.04 5.02
C THR A 234 16.73 27.62 4.30
N SER A 235 16.60 26.34 4.00
CA SER A 235 15.30 25.76 3.66
C SER A 235 15.21 24.35 4.21
N THR A 236 14.73 24.23 5.45
CA THR A 236 14.38 22.94 6.07
C THR A 236 12.90 22.90 6.46
N HIS A 237 12.03 23.43 5.59
CA HIS A 237 10.57 23.31 5.76
C HIS A 237 9.99 22.03 5.14
N ASN A 238 10.72 21.34 4.27
CA ASN A 238 10.20 20.17 3.55
C ASN A 238 10.64 18.84 4.17
N LEU A 239 9.73 17.86 4.22
CA LEU A 239 10.00 16.49 4.62
C LEU A 239 10.92 15.82 3.58
N LEU A 240 12.07 15.30 4.02
CA LEU A 240 13.07 14.71 3.12
C LEU A 240 13.00 13.18 3.14
N LYS A 241 13.16 12.54 1.97
CA LYS A 241 13.16 11.08 1.83
C LYS A 241 14.57 10.49 1.89
N LEU A 242 14.77 9.49 2.75
CA LEU A 242 16.00 8.72 2.92
C LEU A 242 15.79 7.27 2.46
N PRO A 243 16.39 6.81 1.35
CA PRO A 243 16.18 5.44 0.84
C PRO A 243 16.82 4.37 1.76
N PRO A 244 16.35 3.12 1.72
CA PRO A 244 17.01 1.98 2.38
C PRO A 244 18.47 1.81 1.93
N THR A 245 19.31 1.28 2.81
CA THR A 245 20.79 1.19 2.71
C THR A 245 21.38 0.42 1.53
N LEU A 246 20.57 -0.14 0.63
CA LEU A 246 21.08 -0.72 -0.62
C LEU A 246 21.53 0.32 -1.67
N SER A 247 21.31 1.63 -1.46
CA SER A 247 21.69 2.61 -2.52
C SER A 247 22.19 4.01 -2.17
N ARG A 248 22.10 4.58 -0.95
CA ARG A 248 22.76 5.88 -0.61
C ARG A 248 22.60 6.32 0.85
N SER A 249 23.71 6.69 1.49
CA SER A 249 23.74 7.53 2.69
C SER A 249 23.51 9.01 2.33
N ARG A 250 22.82 9.77 3.19
CA ARG A 250 22.77 11.25 3.09
C ARG A 250 23.59 11.87 4.21
N TYR A 251 24.20 13.02 3.89
CA TYR A 251 25.17 13.71 4.73
C TYR A 251 24.66 15.10 5.13
N PHE A 252 24.99 15.53 6.35
CA PHE A 252 24.73 16.89 6.84
C PHE A 252 26.00 17.53 7.37
N ASN A 253 26.16 18.83 7.11
CA ASN A 253 27.23 19.63 7.69
C ASN A 253 26.63 20.57 8.74
N CYS A 254 27.00 20.37 10.00
CA CYS A 254 26.80 21.37 11.06
C CYS A 254 28.03 22.28 11.10
N VAL A 255 27.83 23.59 11.03
CA VAL A 255 28.91 24.59 11.00
C VAL A 255 28.73 25.54 12.18
N LEU A 256 29.70 25.56 13.09
CA LEU A 256 29.80 26.54 14.17
C LEU A 256 30.68 27.72 13.73
N TRP A 257 30.17 28.92 13.94
CA TRP A 257 30.84 30.20 13.85
C TRP A 257 31.04 30.76 15.26
N VAL A 258 32.28 31.10 15.63
CA VAL A 258 32.59 31.71 16.93
C VAL A 258 33.24 33.07 16.75
#